data_AF-A0A4R5G2V9-F1
#
_entry.id   AF-A0A4R5G2V9-F1
#
_cell.length_a   1.000
_cell.length_b   1.000
_cell.length_c   1.000
_cell.angle_alpha   90.00
_cell.angle_beta   90.00
_cell.angle_gamma   90.00
#
_symmetry.space_group_name_H-M   'P 1'
#
loop_
_entity.id
_entity.type
_entity.pdbx_description
1 polymer ?
#
loop_
_entity_poly.entity_id
_entity_poly.type
_entity_poly.pdbx_seq_one_letter_code
_entity_poly.pdbx_strand_id
1 'polypeptide(L)'
;MNNKLMVKVWIAILATAIILLGVGAIYIHDNLSTYFIYYAKHIPHAEGTNPEMVFILDHLDSMGESTIEGLRYDTDGYNAIIKDGNFSLRHKSFDNSAQYELSFHEDYHTYLFDRSGKFLSYWHLDEDDEGVYEKSEVRKSEAQGYIDEVTNPIVEKLEIKPKVNLQWLFNKKYQERFSDE
;
A
#
# COMPACT_ATOMS: atom_id res chain seq x y z
N MET A 1 -14.70 46.87 -28.46
CA MET A 1 -14.62 46.50 -27.03
C MET A 1 -13.43 47.22 -26.42
N ASN A 2 -13.56 47.91 -25.28
CA ASN A 2 -12.49 48.75 -24.71
C ASN A 2 -11.32 47.86 -24.22
N ASN A 3 -10.06 48.18 -24.55
CA ASN A 3 -8.89 47.33 -24.23
C ASN A 3 -8.79 47.02 -22.73
N LYS A 4 -9.18 47.95 -21.86
CA LYS A 4 -9.26 47.73 -20.40
C LYS A 4 -10.32 46.69 -20.00
N LEU A 5 -11.42 46.62 -20.73
CA LEU A 5 -12.48 45.62 -20.49
C LEU A 5 -12.02 44.23 -20.94
N MET A 6 -11.34 44.14 -22.10
CA MET A 6 -10.75 42.89 -22.58
C MET A 6 -9.75 42.30 -21.58
N VAL A 7 -8.82 43.12 -21.08
CA VAL A 7 -7.81 42.68 -20.09
C VAL A 7 -8.47 42.15 -18.82
N LYS A 8 -9.51 42.83 -18.31
CA LYS A 8 -10.25 42.37 -17.12
C LYS A 8 -10.93 41.02 -17.34
N VAL A 9 -11.53 40.81 -18.51
CA VAL A 9 -12.17 39.53 -18.88
C VAL A 9 -11.12 38.41 -18.93
N TRP A 10 -9.96 38.64 -19.55
CA TRP A 10 -8.88 37.66 -19.58
C TRP A 10 -8.35 37.30 -18.20
N ILE A 11 -8.16 38.29 -17.32
CA ILE A 11 -7.75 38.05 -15.92
C ILE A 11 -8.80 37.21 -15.19
N ALA A 12 -10.09 37.50 -15.36
CA ALA A 12 -11.17 36.75 -14.73
C ALA A 12 -11.22 35.29 -15.22
N ILE A 13 -11.05 35.06 -16.53
CA ILE A 13 -10.98 33.71 -17.11
C ILE A 13 -9.78 32.95 -16.55
N LEU A 14 -8.60 33.57 -16.53
CA LEU A 14 -7.39 32.93 -16.01
C LEU A 14 -7.52 32.59 -14.51
N ALA A 15 -8.04 33.52 -13.70
CA ALA A 15 -8.30 33.28 -12.29
C ALA A 15 -9.28 32.12 -12.08
N THR A 16 -10.36 32.07 -12.87
CA THR A 16 -11.34 30.97 -12.81
C THR A 16 -10.69 29.63 -13.18
N ALA A 17 -9.88 29.59 -14.23
CA ALA A 17 -9.16 28.38 -14.63
C ALA A 17 -8.21 27.89 -13.52
N ILE A 18 -7.46 28.80 -12.88
CA ILE A 18 -6.57 28.46 -11.77
C ILE A 18 -7.35 27.88 -10.59
N ILE A 19 -8.48 28.49 -10.23
CA ILE A 19 -9.34 27.99 -9.14
C ILE A 19 -9.87 26.58 -9.46
N LEU A 20 -10.36 26.36 -10.68
CA LEU A 20 -10.87 25.05 -11.10
C LEU A 20 -9.78 23.98 -11.09
N LEU A 21 -8.56 24.30 -11.54
CA LEU A 21 -7.42 23.39 -11.47
C LEU A 21 -7.04 23.06 -10.02
N GLY A 22 -7.01 24.07 -9.13
CA GLY A 22 -6.70 23.88 -7.72
C GLY A 22 -7.72 22.99 -7.01
N VAL A 23 -9.02 23.29 -7.17
CA VAL A 23 -10.11 22.48 -6.60
C VAL A 23 -10.10 21.06 -7.18
N GLY A 24 -9.85 20.93 -8.49
CA GLY A 24 -9.73 19.63 -9.15
C GLY A 24 -8.57 18.79 -8.61
N ALA A 25 -7.41 19.40 -8.37
CA ALA A 25 -6.25 18.73 -7.81
C ALA A 25 -6.50 18.23 -6.38
N ILE A 26 -7.14 19.05 -5.54
CA ILE A 26 -7.56 18.67 -4.17
C ILE A 26 -8.53 17.49 -4.24
N TYR A 27 -9.58 17.58 -5.06
CA TYR A 27 -10.54 16.49 -5.21
C TYR A 27 -9.89 15.19 -5.68
N ILE A 28 -8.96 15.25 -6.64
CA ILE A 28 -8.22 14.08 -7.11
C ILE A 28 -7.41 13.47 -5.96
N HIS A 29 -6.67 14.29 -5.21
CA HIS A 29 -5.89 13.84 -4.08
C HIS A 29 -6.75 13.15 -3.01
N ASP A 30 -7.83 13.81 -2.58
CA ASP A 30 -8.74 13.29 -1.57
C ASP A 30 -9.41 11.99 -2.03
N ASN A 31 -9.81 11.91 -3.30
CA ASN A 31 -10.42 10.71 -3.86
C ASN A 31 -9.42 9.54 -3.90
N LEU A 32 -8.21 9.75 -4.43
CA LEU A 32 -7.21 8.68 -4.47
C LEU A 32 -6.78 8.22 -3.07
N SER A 33 -6.68 9.14 -2.12
CA SER A 33 -6.37 8.85 -0.71
C SER A 33 -7.51 8.12 0.00
N THR A 34 -8.77 8.53 -0.19
CA THR A 34 -9.92 7.91 0.48
C THR A 34 -10.21 6.50 -0.05
N TYR A 35 -10.05 6.29 -1.35
CA TYR A 35 -10.45 5.04 -2.02
C TYR A 35 -9.25 4.19 -2.45
N PHE A 36 -8.09 4.37 -1.81
CA PHE A 36 -6.85 3.72 -2.19
C PHE A 36 -6.97 2.18 -2.18
N ILE A 37 -7.70 1.60 -1.21
CA ILE A 37 -7.93 0.15 -1.11
C ILE A 37 -8.69 -0.36 -2.33
N TYR A 38 -9.75 0.34 -2.73
CA TYR A 38 -10.51 0.00 -3.94
C TYR A 38 -9.59 0.04 -5.17
N TYR A 39 -8.77 1.07 -5.31
CA TYR A 39 -7.87 1.20 -6.45
C TYR A 39 -6.73 0.18 -6.45
N ALA A 40 -6.16 -0.14 -5.28
CA ALA A 40 -5.12 -1.14 -5.10
C ALA A 40 -5.60 -2.52 -5.52
N LYS A 41 -6.78 -2.94 -5.06
CA LYS A 41 -7.41 -4.22 -5.43
C LYS A 41 -7.64 -4.39 -6.94
N HIS A 42 -7.85 -3.28 -7.66
CA HIS A 42 -8.16 -3.28 -9.09
C HIS A 42 -6.99 -2.79 -9.97
N ILE A 43 -5.80 -2.58 -9.39
CA ILE A 43 -4.63 -2.22 -10.19
C ILE A 43 -4.20 -3.45 -11.00
N PRO A 44 -3.89 -3.32 -12.30
CA PRO A 44 -3.26 -4.41 -13.03
C PRO A 44 -1.89 -4.71 -12.41
N HIS A 45 -1.60 -5.97 -12.14
CA HIS A 45 -0.35 -6.36 -11.49
C HIS A 45 0.06 -7.78 -11.90
N ALA A 46 1.35 -8.07 -11.75
CA ALA A 46 1.94 -9.37 -12.02
C ALA A 46 1.58 -10.41 -10.96
N GLU A 47 1.63 -11.67 -11.36
CA GLU A 47 1.34 -12.80 -10.47
C GLU A 47 2.32 -12.82 -9.27
N GLY A 48 1.76 -13.00 -8.08
CA GLY A 48 2.51 -13.08 -6.82
C GLY A 48 2.92 -11.74 -6.22
N THR A 49 2.56 -10.61 -6.84
CA THR A 49 2.66 -9.29 -6.19
C THR A 49 1.46 -9.06 -5.27
N ASN A 50 1.58 -8.16 -4.28
CA ASN A 50 0.53 -7.90 -3.30
C ASN A 50 0.24 -6.39 -3.15
N PRO A 51 -0.51 -5.78 -4.09
CA PRO A 51 -0.81 -4.36 -4.04
C PRO A 51 -1.55 -3.93 -2.77
N GLU A 52 -2.54 -4.69 -2.31
CA GLU A 52 -3.31 -4.37 -1.11
C GLU A 52 -2.40 -4.30 0.12
N MET A 53 -1.54 -5.29 0.32
CA MET A 53 -0.56 -5.31 1.42
C MET A 53 0.34 -4.07 1.38
N VAL A 54 0.91 -3.78 0.21
CA VAL A 54 1.80 -2.62 0.01
C VAL A 54 1.09 -1.32 0.35
N PHE A 55 -0.10 -1.11 -0.20
CA PHE A 55 -0.82 0.15 -0.01
C PHE A 55 -1.32 0.33 1.43
N ILE A 56 -1.79 -0.74 2.06
CA ILE A 56 -2.20 -0.73 3.47
C ILE A 56 -1.01 -0.33 4.35
N LEU A 57 0.16 -0.95 4.18
CA LEU A 57 1.34 -0.63 4.97
C LEU A 57 1.89 0.77 4.69
N ASP A 58 1.89 1.21 3.43
CA ASP A 58 2.37 2.54 3.02
C ASP A 58 1.52 3.69 3.57
N HIS A 59 0.24 3.45 3.88
CA HIS A 59 -0.71 4.47 4.35
C HIS A 59 -1.22 4.20 5.77
N LEU A 60 -0.63 3.26 6.50
CA LEU A 60 -1.14 2.78 7.79
C LEU A 60 -1.26 3.91 8.83
N ASP A 61 -0.31 4.84 8.83
CA ASP A 61 -0.26 6.04 9.67
C ASP A 61 -1.49 6.95 9.50
N SER A 62 -2.06 6.97 8.29
CA SER A 62 -3.27 7.73 7.97
C SER A 62 -4.59 7.02 8.29
N MET A 63 -4.54 5.70 8.58
CA MET A 63 -5.73 4.88 8.84
C MET A 63 -6.24 4.99 10.30
N GLY A 64 -5.46 5.60 11.20
CA GLY A 64 -5.80 5.71 12.61
C GLY A 64 -5.62 4.39 13.38
N GLU A 65 -6.30 4.24 14.50
CA GLU A 65 -6.24 2.99 15.27
C GLU A 65 -7.07 1.87 14.61
N SER A 66 -6.54 0.64 14.66
CA SER A 66 -7.29 -0.53 14.20
C SER A 66 -8.56 -0.71 15.03
N THR A 67 -9.65 -0.98 14.33
CA THR A 67 -10.95 -1.38 14.92
C THR A 67 -11.33 -2.81 14.53
N ILE A 68 -10.38 -3.59 14.00
CA ILE A 68 -10.55 -4.98 13.59
C ILE A 68 -10.00 -5.86 14.72
N GLU A 69 -10.80 -6.81 15.19
CA GLU A 69 -10.40 -7.72 16.26
C GLU A 69 -9.15 -8.51 15.85
N GLY A 70 -8.19 -8.60 16.78
CA GLY A 70 -6.93 -9.29 16.54
C GLY A 70 -5.91 -8.52 15.71
N LEU A 71 -6.24 -7.33 15.19
CA LEU A 71 -5.26 -6.47 14.49
C LEU A 71 -4.93 -5.24 15.34
N ARG A 72 -3.63 -5.01 15.55
CA ARG A 72 -3.10 -3.75 16.12
C ARG A 72 -2.24 -3.06 15.07
N TYR A 73 -2.49 -1.77 14.84
CA TYR A 73 -1.61 -0.95 14.01
C TYR A 73 -0.54 -0.33 14.90
N ASP A 74 0.69 -0.38 14.43
CA ASP A 74 1.85 0.19 15.10
C ASP A 74 2.57 1.08 14.09
N THR A 75 2.53 2.38 14.33
CA THR A 75 3.06 3.41 13.43
C THR A 75 4.16 4.21 14.14
N ASP A 76 4.63 3.76 15.31
CA ASP A 76 5.77 4.34 16.02
C ASP A 76 7.07 3.78 15.42
N GLY A 77 7.57 4.47 14.38
CA GLY A 77 8.70 4.03 13.58
C GLY A 77 8.26 3.51 12.22
N TYR A 78 8.50 2.23 11.93
CA TYR A 78 8.05 1.61 10.68
C TYR A 78 6.63 1.11 10.82
N ASN A 79 5.77 1.46 9.85
CA ASN A 79 4.39 0.98 9.81
C ASN A 79 4.36 -0.54 9.87
N ALA A 80 3.64 -1.06 10.87
CA ALA A 80 3.49 -2.46 11.16
C ALA A 80 2.05 -2.79 11.57
N ILE A 81 1.59 -3.96 11.16
CA ILE A 81 0.33 -4.55 11.61
C ILE A 81 0.65 -5.82 12.37
N ILE A 82 0.17 -5.90 13.61
CA ILE A 82 0.40 -7.04 14.50
C ILE A 82 -0.89 -7.85 14.57
N LYS A 83 -0.78 -9.14 14.27
CA LYS A 83 -1.88 -10.11 14.32
C LYS A 83 -1.80 -10.91 15.62
N ASP A 84 -2.80 -10.74 16.48
CA ASP A 84 -3.01 -11.44 17.76
C ASP A 84 -1.80 -11.43 18.72
N GLY A 85 -0.81 -10.56 18.49
CA GLY A 85 0.48 -10.59 19.19
C GLY A 85 1.43 -11.69 18.71
N ASN A 86 1.05 -12.51 17.73
CA ASN A 86 1.81 -13.65 17.25
C ASN A 86 2.87 -13.25 16.22
N PHE A 87 2.47 -12.49 15.20
CA PHE A 87 3.37 -12.01 14.15
C PHE A 87 3.09 -10.56 13.77
N SER A 88 4.06 -9.94 13.12
CA SER A 88 3.96 -8.58 12.60
C SER A 88 4.28 -8.55 11.11
N LEU A 89 3.43 -7.89 10.34
CA LEU A 89 3.67 -7.54 8.94
C LEU A 89 4.06 -6.06 8.90
N ARG A 90 5.26 -5.72 8.39
CA ARG A 90 5.81 -4.36 8.53
C ARG A 90 6.72 -3.93 7.39
N HIS A 91 6.94 -2.62 7.31
CA HIS A 91 8.05 -2.06 6.55
C HIS A 91 9.40 -2.49 7.13
N LYS A 92 10.32 -2.88 6.26
CA LYS A 92 11.68 -3.27 6.64
C LYS A 92 12.64 -2.09 6.54
N SER A 93 13.48 -1.95 7.57
CA SER A 93 14.40 -0.81 7.72
C SER A 93 15.72 -0.93 6.96
N PHE A 94 16.10 -2.13 6.49
CA PHE A 94 17.47 -2.39 6.04
C PHE A 94 17.52 -3.38 4.88
N ASP A 95 18.31 -3.02 3.86
CA ASP A 95 18.55 -3.68 2.55
C ASP A 95 17.63 -3.23 1.40
N ASN A 96 18.23 -2.96 0.23
CA ASN A 96 17.54 -2.53 -0.98
C ASN A 96 16.75 -3.67 -1.65
N SER A 97 16.99 -4.93 -1.26
CA SER A 97 16.35 -6.08 -1.89
C SER A 97 14.93 -6.36 -1.34
N ALA A 98 14.71 -6.20 -0.03
CA ALA A 98 13.44 -6.46 0.64
C ALA A 98 12.88 -5.19 1.30
N GLN A 99 11.65 -4.83 0.96
CA GLN A 99 10.98 -3.62 1.44
C GLN A 99 10.01 -3.91 2.60
N TYR A 100 9.48 -5.13 2.66
CA TYR A 100 8.55 -5.56 3.69
C TYR A 100 8.98 -6.89 4.29
N GLU A 101 8.54 -7.13 5.51
CA GLU A 101 8.77 -8.39 6.19
C GLU A 101 7.58 -8.79 7.05
N LEU A 102 7.42 -10.11 7.21
CA LEU A 102 6.50 -10.72 8.14
C LEU A 102 7.29 -11.57 9.12
N SER A 103 7.37 -11.12 10.37
CA SER A 103 8.20 -11.71 11.42
C SER A 103 7.36 -12.23 12.57
N PHE A 104 7.71 -13.42 13.07
CA PHE A 104 7.06 -14.06 14.21
C PHE A 104 7.80 -13.66 15.49
N HIS A 105 7.05 -13.45 16.58
CA HIS A 105 7.63 -12.95 17.83
C HIS A 105 8.31 -14.06 18.64
N GLU A 106 7.77 -15.29 18.57
CA GLU A 106 8.27 -16.45 19.32
C GLU A 106 9.22 -17.31 18.48
N ASP A 107 9.05 -17.30 17.16
CA ASP A 107 9.83 -18.10 16.23
C ASP A 107 10.74 -17.17 15.42
N TYR A 108 12.06 -17.40 15.47
CA TYR A 108 13.07 -16.60 14.77
C TYR A 108 13.07 -16.84 13.25
N HIS A 109 11.91 -16.68 12.62
CA HIS A 109 11.75 -16.77 11.19
C HIS A 109 10.96 -15.60 10.62
N THR A 110 11.22 -15.29 9.36
CA THR A 110 10.72 -14.08 8.71
C THR A 110 10.52 -14.31 7.22
N TYR A 111 9.35 -13.93 6.70
CA TYR A 111 9.11 -13.87 5.27
C TYR A 111 9.49 -12.47 4.78
N LEU A 112 10.20 -12.40 3.66
CA LEU A 112 10.69 -11.16 3.06
C LEU A 112 9.99 -10.90 1.73
N PHE A 113 9.65 -9.65 1.47
CA PHE A 113 8.96 -9.22 0.26
C PHE A 113 9.64 -8.01 -0.38
N ASP A 114 9.60 -7.94 -1.70
CA ASP A 114 10.13 -6.79 -2.44
C ASP A 114 9.19 -5.59 -2.39
N ARG A 115 9.56 -4.51 -3.10
CA ARG A 115 8.73 -3.30 -3.21
C ARG A 115 7.32 -3.54 -3.74
N SER A 116 7.07 -4.59 -4.52
CA SER A 116 5.75 -4.91 -5.08
C SER A 116 4.92 -5.80 -4.16
N GLY A 117 5.47 -6.19 -3.00
CA GLY A 117 4.86 -7.18 -2.10
C GLY A 117 5.04 -8.61 -2.59
N LYS A 118 5.96 -8.86 -3.53
CA LYS A 118 6.26 -10.20 -4.04
C LYS A 118 7.19 -10.92 -3.08
N PHE A 119 6.87 -12.18 -2.80
CA PHE A 119 7.67 -13.03 -1.93
C PHE A 119 9.09 -13.21 -2.50
N LEU A 120 10.09 -12.95 -1.66
CA LEU A 120 11.51 -13.07 -1.99
C LEU A 120 12.13 -14.32 -1.37
N SER A 121 11.94 -14.50 -0.06
CA SER A 121 12.50 -15.61 0.70
C SER A 121 11.87 -15.70 2.07
N TYR A 122 12.00 -16.88 2.67
CA TYR A 122 11.76 -17.17 4.06
C TYR A 122 13.11 -17.35 4.74
N TRP A 123 13.37 -16.58 5.79
CA TRP A 123 14.58 -16.67 6.59
C TRP A 123 14.27 -17.40 7.90
N HIS A 124 15.14 -18.30 8.34
CA HIS A 124 15.05 -18.96 9.64
C HIS A 124 16.44 -19.37 10.15
N LEU A 125 16.53 -19.80 11.40
CA LEU A 125 17.70 -20.47 11.96
C LEU A 125 17.60 -21.99 11.72
N ASP A 126 18.69 -22.63 11.30
CA ASP A 126 18.78 -24.09 11.20
C ASP A 126 19.21 -24.75 12.53
N GLU A 127 19.52 -26.05 12.50
CA GLU A 127 19.89 -26.82 13.69
C GLU A 127 21.22 -26.36 14.34
N ASP A 128 22.06 -25.66 13.57
CA ASP A 128 23.36 -25.14 14.01
C ASP A 128 23.30 -23.64 14.35
N ASP A 129 22.09 -23.08 14.50
CA ASP A 129 21.82 -21.64 14.68
C ASP A 129 22.34 -20.76 13.52
N GLU A 130 22.50 -21.32 12.31
CA GLU A 130 22.88 -20.57 11.13
C GLU A 130 21.65 -20.02 10.39
N GLY A 131 21.75 -18.77 9.90
CA GLY A 131 20.66 -18.11 9.19
C GLY A 131 20.54 -18.59 7.75
N VAL A 132 19.45 -19.29 7.43
CA VAL A 132 19.19 -19.89 6.12
C VAL A 132 18.04 -19.18 5.42
N TYR A 133 18.13 -19.07 4.09
CA TYR A 133 17.06 -18.53 3.24
C TYR A 133 16.46 -19.62 2.34
N GLU A 134 15.15 -19.79 2.42
CA GLU A 134 14.35 -20.68 1.58
C GLU A 134 13.50 -19.90 0.59
N LYS A 135 13.26 -20.45 -0.61
CA LYS A 135 12.38 -19.84 -1.63
C LYS A 135 11.38 -20.85 -2.22
N SER A 136 10.98 -21.84 -1.44
CA SER A 136 10.09 -22.89 -1.94
C SER A 136 8.68 -22.36 -2.20
N GLU A 137 7.95 -23.00 -3.12
CA GLU A 137 6.54 -22.66 -3.36
C GLU A 137 5.66 -22.89 -2.12
N VAL A 138 6.05 -23.81 -1.22
CA VAL A 138 5.37 -24.00 0.07
C VAL A 138 5.51 -22.74 0.92
N ARG A 139 6.72 -22.22 1.11
CA ARG A 139 6.94 -20.97 1.87
C ARG A 139 6.24 -19.78 1.25
N LYS A 140 6.24 -19.69 -0.08
CA LYS A 140 5.50 -18.65 -0.81
C LYS A 140 3.99 -18.73 -0.53
N SER A 141 3.41 -19.93 -0.54
CA SER A 141 1.98 -20.14 -0.25
C SER A 141 1.65 -19.83 1.22
N GLU A 142 2.51 -20.21 2.16
CA GLU A 142 2.36 -19.87 3.58
C GLU A 142 2.39 -18.35 3.77
N ALA A 143 3.37 -17.67 3.16
CA ALA A 143 3.50 -16.22 3.21
C ALA A 143 2.21 -15.52 2.75
N GLN A 144 1.62 -15.98 1.64
CA GLN A 144 0.36 -15.45 1.14
C GLN A 144 -0.78 -15.67 2.14
N GLY A 145 -0.88 -16.85 2.76
CA GLY A 145 -1.89 -17.12 3.79
C GLY A 145 -1.81 -16.13 4.96
N TYR A 146 -0.61 -15.84 5.45
CA TYR A 146 -0.44 -14.87 6.53
C TYR A 146 -0.70 -13.43 6.10
N ILE A 147 -0.37 -13.06 4.85
CA ILE A 147 -0.75 -11.77 4.29
C ILE A 147 -2.27 -11.64 4.29
N ASP A 148 -2.96 -12.67 3.78
CA ASP A 148 -4.43 -12.69 3.65
C ASP A 148 -5.13 -12.60 5.01
N GLU A 149 -4.58 -13.22 6.06
CA GLU A 149 -5.08 -13.09 7.44
C GLU A 149 -5.05 -11.64 7.96
N VAL A 150 -4.14 -10.81 7.43
CA VAL A 150 -4.02 -9.39 7.80
C VAL A 150 -4.80 -8.49 6.85
N THR A 151 -4.64 -8.69 5.54
CA THR A 151 -5.15 -7.76 4.52
C THR A 151 -6.63 -7.95 4.25
N ASN A 152 -7.14 -9.17 4.16
CA ASN A 152 -8.55 -9.43 3.84
C ASN A 152 -9.52 -8.73 4.80
N PRO A 153 -9.40 -8.81 6.14
CA PRO A 153 -10.34 -8.13 7.02
C PRO A 153 -10.26 -6.60 6.90
N ILE A 154 -9.09 -6.05 6.53
CA ILE A 154 -8.92 -4.62 6.27
C ILE A 154 -9.64 -4.23 4.97
N VAL A 155 -9.42 -4.99 3.90
CA VAL A 155 -10.06 -4.77 2.59
C VAL A 155 -11.58 -4.88 2.73
N GLU A 156 -12.09 -5.93 3.35
CA GLU A 156 -13.54 -6.13 3.56
C GLU A 156 -14.19 -4.99 4.32
N LYS A 157 -13.50 -4.41 5.31
CA LYS A 157 -14.02 -3.33 6.14
C LYS A 157 -13.95 -1.96 5.47
N LEU A 158 -12.90 -1.71 4.70
CA LEU A 158 -12.56 -0.37 4.23
C LEU A 158 -12.69 -0.20 2.71
N GLU A 159 -12.98 -1.26 1.96
CA GLU A 159 -13.23 -1.16 0.53
C GLU A 159 -14.55 -0.42 0.25
N ILE A 160 -14.41 0.83 -0.18
CA ILE A 160 -15.52 1.66 -0.60
C ILE A 160 -15.33 2.02 -2.07
N LYS A 161 -16.37 1.79 -2.88
CA LYS A 161 -16.33 2.16 -4.30
C LYS A 161 -16.43 3.68 -4.46
N PRO A 162 -15.51 4.33 -5.19
CA PRO A 162 -15.54 5.77 -5.42
C PRO A 162 -16.73 6.16 -6.32
N LYS A 163 -17.34 7.32 -6.04
CA LYS A 163 -18.38 7.91 -6.90
C LYS A 163 -17.85 8.28 -8.29
N VAL A 164 -16.65 8.85 -8.32
CA VAL A 164 -15.90 9.12 -9.55
C VAL A 164 -14.69 8.22 -9.53
N ASN A 165 -14.67 7.23 -10.41
CA ASN A 165 -13.59 6.27 -10.51
C ASN A 165 -12.38 6.90 -11.22
N LEU A 166 -11.27 7.01 -10.50
CA LEU A 166 -9.98 7.53 -10.97
C LEU A 166 -8.93 6.42 -11.19
N GLN A 167 -9.35 5.17 -11.41
CA GLN A 167 -8.47 4.01 -11.58
C GLN A 167 -7.40 4.26 -12.64
N TRP A 168 -7.76 4.87 -13.77
CA TRP A 168 -6.80 5.18 -14.82
C TRP A 168 -5.65 6.08 -14.32
N LEU A 169 -5.96 7.08 -13.49
CA LEU A 169 -4.97 7.97 -12.91
C LEU A 169 -4.14 7.26 -11.82
N PHE A 170 -4.79 6.43 -11.01
CA PHE A 170 -4.11 5.60 -10.02
C PHE A 170 -3.11 4.64 -10.67
N ASN A 171 -3.55 3.90 -11.70
CA ASN A 171 -2.72 2.99 -12.48
C ASN A 171 -1.53 3.74 -13.09
N LYS A 172 -1.77 4.90 -13.71
CA LYS A 172 -0.70 5.72 -14.29
C LYS A 172 0.38 6.08 -13.27
N LYS A 173 0.01 6.28 -12.00
CA LYS A 173 0.95 6.66 -10.94
C LYS A 173 1.67 5.46 -10.31
N TYR A 174 1.00 4.32 -10.18
CA TYR A 174 1.47 3.24 -9.31
C TYR A 174 1.69 1.89 -9.99
N GLN A 175 1.12 1.65 -11.18
CA GLN A 175 1.10 0.32 -11.80
C GLN A 175 2.51 -0.22 -12.07
N GLU A 176 3.45 0.65 -12.48
CA GLU A 176 4.84 0.27 -12.75
C GLU A 176 5.50 -0.48 -11.58
N ARG A 177 5.09 -0.19 -10.34
CA ARG A 177 5.59 -0.87 -9.15
C ARG A 177 5.21 -2.35 -9.07
N PHE A 178 4.12 -2.75 -9.73
CA PHE A 178 3.55 -4.09 -9.65
C PHE A 178 3.53 -4.80 -10.99
N SER A 179 4.08 -4.18 -12.03
CA SER A 179 4.35 -4.85 -13.30
C SER A 179 5.60 -5.72 -13.13
N ASP A 180 5.67 -6.84 -13.85
CA ASP A 180 6.93 -7.55 -14.01
C ASP A 180 7.96 -6.61 -14.69
N GLU A 181 9.21 -6.62 -14.21
CA GLU A 181 10.35 -6.04 -14.94
C GLU A 181 10.64 -6.81 -16.24
#